data_AF-A0A1G2MK68-F1
#
_entry.id   AF-A0A1G2MK68-F1
#
_cell.length_a   1.000
_cell.length_b   1.000
_cell.length_c   1.000
_cell.angle_alpha   90.00
_cell.angle_beta   90.00
_cell.angle_gamma   90.00
#
_symmetry.space_group_name_H-M   'P 1'
#
loop_
_entity.id
_entity.type
_entity.pdbx_description
1 polymer ?
#
loop_
_entity_poly.entity_id
_entity_poly.type
_entity_poly.pdbx_seq_one_letter_code
_entity_poly.pdbx_strand_id
1 'polypeptide(L)'
;MRINFSDFDMDQSIVAPVIYDTDQHQTTNRGVILSSEVTQELKRFLSGFNASVGVERVPYYRIDAYFDEESLSILEINASFVDGWGTALNLARASGIPVDPRALIFPERFASKSSVYLPELELFLGEMAALGVNGHRVCEWNSNDSDPIYVYGRIGSKDQPHVLPYDGLRLDNKLNLGLFNRMWKSDLVKTPQHYIGRFDSWEAIPREVVLKFCDKGSAECERARQSVMFNKPSGKAPFIKRCYNAETLIAQDIVLPTKQGKNNCQLIIFAIGDEPITGYVQYSWSKIINDNSTHGPLRLS
;
A
#
# COMPACT_ATOMS: atom_id res chain seq x y z
N MET A 1 22.53 10.79 -1.21
CA MET A 1 21.35 10.31 -1.92
C MET A 1 20.92 9.00 -1.28
N ARG A 2 19.79 9.04 -0.58
CA ARG A 2 19.26 7.90 0.20
C ARG A 2 18.22 7.12 -0.59
N ILE A 3 17.61 7.76 -1.57
CA ILE A 3 16.66 7.19 -2.50
C ILE A 3 17.03 7.69 -3.90
N ASN A 4 17.20 6.77 -4.85
CA ASN A 4 17.62 7.15 -6.18
C ASN A 4 16.95 6.30 -7.25
N PHE A 5 16.73 6.91 -8.41
CA PHE A 5 16.38 6.15 -9.60
C PHE A 5 17.60 5.37 -10.12
N SER A 6 17.34 4.21 -10.72
CA SER A 6 18.33 3.38 -11.40
C SER A 6 17.71 2.67 -12.58
N ASP A 7 18.53 2.36 -13.58
CA ASP A 7 18.15 1.39 -14.60
C ASP A 7 18.58 0.00 -14.12
N PHE A 8 17.72 -0.98 -14.35
CA PHE A 8 17.98 -2.38 -14.04
C PHE A 8 18.08 -3.19 -15.33
N ASP A 9 18.89 -4.25 -15.30
CA ASP A 9 18.92 -5.23 -16.37
C ASP A 9 17.69 -6.14 -16.21
N MET A 10 16.59 -5.78 -16.89
CA MET A 10 15.31 -6.47 -16.76
C MET A 10 15.10 -7.49 -17.89
N ASP A 11 15.00 -8.76 -17.52
CA ASP A 11 14.63 -9.85 -18.45
C ASP A 11 13.14 -9.78 -18.80
N GLN A 12 12.85 -9.23 -19.98
CA GLN A 12 11.48 -9.09 -20.49
C GLN A 12 10.77 -10.43 -20.73
N SER A 13 11.50 -11.54 -20.89
CA SER A 13 10.88 -12.85 -21.13
C SER A 13 10.21 -13.43 -19.88
N ILE A 14 10.54 -12.88 -18.71
CA ILE A 14 10.05 -13.29 -17.40
C ILE A 14 8.88 -12.44 -16.93
N VAL A 15 8.77 -11.21 -17.44
CA VAL A 15 7.73 -10.26 -17.04
C VAL A 15 6.35 -10.85 -17.31
N ALA A 16 5.51 -10.88 -16.27
CA ALA A 16 4.15 -11.36 -16.39
C ALA A 16 3.38 -10.53 -17.43
N PRO A 17 2.70 -11.14 -18.40
CA PRO A 17 2.02 -10.41 -19.46
C PRO A 17 0.76 -9.67 -18.97
N VAL A 18 0.14 -10.18 -17.89
CA VAL A 18 -1.10 -9.68 -17.28
C VAL A 18 -0.96 -9.81 -15.77
N ILE A 19 -1.50 -8.84 -15.04
CA ILE A 19 -1.53 -8.84 -13.57
C ILE A 19 -2.95 -8.68 -13.01
N TYR A 20 -3.87 -8.06 -13.74
CA TYR A 20 -5.27 -7.90 -13.32
C TYR A 20 -6.20 -8.15 -14.51
N ASP A 21 -7.21 -8.99 -14.31
CA ASP A 21 -8.18 -9.39 -15.33
C ASP A 21 -7.52 -9.76 -16.68
N THR A 22 -7.67 -8.90 -17.68
CA THR A 22 -7.09 -9.07 -19.03
C THR A 22 -6.16 -7.92 -19.41
N ASP A 23 -5.88 -7.01 -18.49
CA ASP A 23 -5.09 -5.81 -18.74
C ASP A 23 -3.60 -6.16 -18.86
N GLN A 24 -2.98 -5.70 -19.95
CA GLN A 24 -1.56 -5.93 -20.18
C GLN A 24 -0.73 -5.24 -19.09
N HIS A 25 0.20 -5.99 -18.51
CA HIS A 25 1.17 -5.45 -17.58
C HIS A 25 2.16 -4.53 -18.30
N GLN A 26 2.06 -3.23 -18.04
CA GLN A 26 2.99 -2.24 -18.57
C GLN A 26 4.19 -2.14 -17.65
N THR A 27 5.40 -2.39 -18.17
CA THR A 27 6.62 -2.37 -17.36
C THR A 27 7.71 -1.46 -17.92
N THR A 28 8.64 -1.07 -17.06
CA THR A 28 9.86 -0.36 -17.40
C THR A 28 11.02 -0.87 -16.55
N ASN A 29 12.23 -0.84 -17.10
CA ASN A 29 13.44 -1.19 -16.37
C ASN A 29 13.95 -0.04 -15.50
N ARG A 30 13.34 1.15 -15.59
CA ARG A 30 13.62 2.26 -14.69
C ARG A 30 13.00 1.99 -13.34
N GLY A 31 13.82 1.76 -12.33
CA GLY A 31 13.40 1.48 -10.96
C GLY A 31 13.90 2.50 -9.95
N VAL A 32 13.68 2.18 -8.68
CA VAL A 32 14.13 2.96 -7.52
C VAL A 32 14.92 2.06 -6.57
N ILE A 33 15.94 2.62 -5.93
CA ILE A 33 16.71 1.99 -4.86
C ILE A 33 16.47 2.78 -3.58
N LEU A 34 16.04 2.09 -2.52
CA LEU A 34 16.06 2.61 -1.16
C LEU A 34 17.35 2.14 -0.49
N SER A 35 18.06 3.08 0.14
CA SER A 35 19.24 2.78 0.97
C SER A 35 18.84 2.03 2.25
N SER A 36 19.81 1.31 2.82
CA SER A 36 19.63 0.57 4.07
C SER A 36 19.21 1.44 5.26
N GLU A 37 19.63 2.71 5.26
CA GLU A 37 19.21 3.69 6.28
C GLU A 37 17.70 3.93 6.23
N VAL A 38 17.14 4.11 5.02
CA VAL A 38 15.69 4.30 4.80
C VAL A 38 14.93 3.00 5.10
N THR A 39 15.42 1.85 4.67
CA THR A 39 14.80 0.54 4.95
C THR A 39 14.71 0.28 6.46
N GLN A 40 15.79 0.53 7.21
CA GLN A 40 15.81 0.36 8.66
C GLN A 40 14.88 1.34 9.38
N GLU A 41 14.82 2.59 8.93
CA GLU A 41 13.89 3.55 9.50
C GLU A 41 12.44 3.18 9.20
N LEU A 42 12.15 2.65 8.01
CA LEU A 42 10.81 2.15 7.66
C LEU A 42 10.39 1.00 8.57
N LYS A 43 11.32 0.09 8.89
CA LYS A 43 11.08 -0.96 9.89
C LYS A 43 10.72 -0.40 11.27
N ARG A 44 11.46 0.60 11.75
CA ARG A 44 11.13 1.29 13.02
C ARG A 44 9.78 1.99 12.97
N PHE A 45 9.48 2.63 11.85
CA PHE A 45 8.20 3.28 11.59
C PHE A 45 7.06 2.27 11.70
N LEU A 46 7.16 1.12 11.02
CA LEU A 46 6.14 0.07 11.06
C LEU A 46 6.01 -0.56 12.45
N SER A 47 7.12 -0.79 13.14
CA SER A 47 7.12 -1.27 14.52
C SER A 47 6.37 -0.31 15.46
N GLY A 48 6.66 1.00 15.36
CA GLY A 48 5.96 2.04 16.12
C GLY A 48 4.48 2.15 15.75
N PHE A 49 4.16 2.05 14.45
CA PHE A 49 2.79 2.05 13.95
C PHE A 49 2.00 0.87 14.55
N ASN A 50 2.53 -0.35 14.43
CA ASN A 50 1.94 -1.58 14.95
C ASN A 50 1.66 -1.50 16.46
N ALA A 51 2.61 -0.95 17.22
CA ALA A 51 2.44 -0.72 18.65
C ALA A 51 1.33 0.31 18.93
N SER A 52 1.29 1.41 18.17
CA SER A 52 0.30 2.48 18.37
C SER A 52 -1.14 2.05 18.06
N VAL A 53 -1.32 1.19 17.07
CA VAL A 53 -2.65 0.72 16.64
C VAL A 53 -3.10 -0.55 17.37
N GLY A 54 -2.25 -1.13 18.23
CA GLY A 54 -2.57 -2.33 19.00
C GLY A 54 -2.76 -3.56 18.12
N VAL A 55 -1.78 -3.87 17.27
CA VAL A 55 -1.77 -5.09 16.45
C VAL A 55 -1.68 -6.34 17.33
N GLU A 56 -2.57 -7.31 17.11
CA GLU A 56 -2.63 -8.57 17.88
C GLU A 56 -1.98 -9.76 17.16
N ARG A 57 -1.87 -9.69 15.83
CA ARG A 57 -1.29 -10.73 14.96
C ARG A 57 -0.47 -10.08 13.87
N VAL A 58 0.51 -10.80 13.31
CA VAL A 58 1.38 -10.29 12.25
C VAL A 58 0.53 -9.77 11.07
N PRO A 59 0.55 -8.45 10.79
CA PRO A 59 -0.18 -7.86 9.69
C PRO A 59 0.57 -8.03 8.36
N TYR A 60 -0.16 -7.88 7.27
CA TYR A 60 0.38 -7.75 5.92
C TYR A 60 0.07 -6.34 5.44
N TYR A 61 1.04 -5.64 4.86
CA TYR A 61 0.86 -4.25 4.45
C TYR A 61 1.21 -4.02 2.98
N ARG A 62 0.39 -3.20 2.32
CA ARG A 62 0.68 -2.47 1.08
C ARG A 62 0.79 -1.00 1.43
N ILE A 63 1.99 -0.46 1.31
CA ILE A 63 2.33 0.90 1.73
C ILE A 63 2.50 1.77 0.49
N ASP A 64 1.69 2.82 0.40
CA ASP A 64 1.74 3.80 -0.67
C ASP A 64 2.60 4.98 -0.22
N ALA A 65 3.67 5.27 -0.95
CA ALA A 65 4.61 6.32 -0.56
C ALA A 65 5.05 7.19 -1.75
N TYR A 66 5.18 8.49 -1.50
CA TYR A 66 6.00 9.36 -2.33
C TYR A 66 7.40 9.45 -1.74
N PHE A 67 8.34 9.95 -2.52
CA PHE A 67 9.73 10.07 -2.11
C PHE A 67 10.37 11.27 -2.79
N ASP A 68 11.46 11.76 -2.22
CA ASP A 68 12.47 12.58 -2.87
C ASP A 68 13.84 11.88 -2.72
N GLU A 69 14.94 12.58 -3.00
CA GLU A 69 16.29 12.01 -2.96
C GLU A 69 16.75 11.63 -1.53
N GLU A 70 16.07 12.15 -0.51
CA GLU A 70 16.50 12.12 0.89
C GLU A 70 15.51 11.45 1.84
N SER A 71 14.21 11.45 1.50
CA SER A 71 13.17 10.97 2.40
C SER A 71 11.99 10.30 1.68
N LEU A 72 11.37 9.38 2.42
CA LEU A 72 10.15 8.66 2.05
C LEU A 72 8.97 9.29 2.78
N SER A 73 7.90 9.63 2.07
CA SER A 73 6.65 10.17 2.61
C SER A 73 5.53 9.14 2.50
N ILE A 74 5.16 8.52 3.63
CA ILE A 74 4.11 7.50 3.71
C ILE A 74 2.73 8.16 3.60
N LEU A 75 1.99 7.80 2.55
CA LEU A 75 0.69 8.40 2.22
C LEU A 75 -0.49 7.58 2.75
N GLU A 76 -0.38 6.26 2.70
CA GLU A 76 -1.39 5.28 3.09
C GLU A 76 -0.70 3.95 3.50
N ILE A 77 -1.24 3.28 4.51
CA ILE A 77 -0.87 1.91 4.88
C ILE A 77 -2.14 1.09 4.79
N ASN A 78 -2.17 0.14 3.86
CA ASN A 78 -3.31 -0.76 3.66
C ASN A 78 -2.95 -2.14 4.19
N ALA A 79 -3.82 -2.73 5.00
CA ALA A 79 -3.82 -4.10 5.48
C ALA A 79 -5.06 -4.90 5.06
N SER A 80 -6.15 -4.29 4.59
CA SER A 80 -7.35 -5.03 4.13
C SER A 80 -7.27 -5.41 2.66
N PHE A 81 -6.56 -4.60 1.88
CA PHE A 81 -6.39 -4.72 0.45
C PHE A 81 -4.89 -4.71 0.13
N VAL A 82 -4.31 -5.91 0.08
CA VAL A 82 -2.87 -6.15 -0.01
C VAL A 82 -2.59 -7.09 -1.18
N ASP A 83 -3.00 -6.64 -2.36
CA ASP A 83 -2.66 -7.21 -3.65
C ASP A 83 -1.41 -6.53 -4.25
N GLY A 84 -0.79 -7.18 -5.24
CA GLY A 84 0.43 -6.67 -5.90
C GLY A 84 1.72 -7.36 -5.46
N TRP A 85 1.66 -8.37 -4.58
CA TRP A 85 2.82 -9.18 -4.19
C TRP A 85 3.46 -9.90 -5.38
N GLY A 86 2.64 -10.52 -6.24
CA GLY A 86 3.10 -11.18 -7.46
C GLY A 86 3.76 -10.20 -8.42
N THR A 87 3.18 -9.02 -8.59
CA THR A 87 3.79 -7.94 -9.38
C THR A 87 5.16 -7.55 -8.83
N ALA A 88 5.27 -7.33 -7.52
CA ALA A 88 6.53 -6.95 -6.87
C ALA A 88 7.60 -8.04 -7.00
N LEU A 89 7.26 -9.30 -6.73
CA LEU A 89 8.20 -10.41 -6.83
C LEU A 89 8.63 -10.70 -8.28
N ASN A 90 7.70 -10.60 -9.24
CA ASN A 90 8.00 -10.79 -10.65
C ASN A 90 8.98 -9.73 -11.16
N LEU A 91 8.76 -8.46 -10.82
CA LEU A 91 9.69 -7.38 -11.17
C LEU A 91 11.04 -7.52 -10.48
N ALA A 92 11.06 -7.95 -9.22
CA ALA A 92 12.30 -8.23 -8.50
C ALA A 92 13.10 -9.35 -9.19
N ARG A 93 12.46 -10.49 -9.49
CA ARG A 93 13.11 -11.61 -10.20
C ARG A 93 13.58 -11.21 -11.59
N ALA A 94 12.73 -10.55 -12.38
CA ALA A 94 13.07 -10.09 -13.73
C ALA A 94 14.26 -9.13 -13.74
N SER A 95 14.47 -8.38 -12.65
CA SER A 95 15.53 -7.38 -12.51
C SER A 95 16.73 -7.84 -11.67
N GLY A 96 16.80 -9.13 -11.31
CA GLY A 96 17.89 -9.69 -10.50
C GLY A 96 17.97 -9.12 -9.07
N ILE A 97 16.88 -8.60 -8.53
CA ILE A 97 16.80 -8.08 -7.16
C ILE A 97 16.56 -9.25 -6.20
N PRO A 98 17.43 -9.48 -5.21
CA PRO A 98 17.26 -10.56 -4.25
C PRO A 98 16.09 -10.28 -3.29
N VAL A 99 15.31 -11.32 -3.00
CA VAL A 99 14.27 -11.33 -1.96
C VAL A 99 14.54 -12.53 -1.05
N ASP A 100 14.53 -12.34 0.28
CA ASP A 100 14.71 -13.44 1.23
C ASP A 100 13.44 -14.30 1.31
N PRO A 101 13.46 -15.56 0.83
CA PRO A 101 12.29 -16.43 0.89
C PRO A 101 11.82 -16.72 2.32
N ARG A 102 12.72 -16.64 3.32
CA ARG A 102 12.37 -16.90 4.74
C ARG A 102 11.47 -15.82 5.33
N ALA A 103 11.45 -14.64 4.71
CA ALA A 103 10.60 -13.55 5.14
C ALA A 103 9.17 -13.65 4.56
N LEU A 104 8.93 -14.49 3.55
CA LEU A 104 7.62 -14.71 2.93
C LEU A 104 6.78 -15.71 3.74
N ILE A 105 6.30 -15.28 4.91
CA ILE A 105 5.51 -16.10 5.83
C ILE A 105 4.02 -15.98 5.50
N PHE A 106 3.50 -16.93 4.74
CA PHE A 106 2.09 -17.02 4.33
C PHE A 106 1.47 -18.38 4.69
N PRO A 107 0.13 -18.47 4.82
CA PRO A 107 -0.55 -19.75 4.95
C PRO A 107 -0.45 -20.56 3.63
N GLU A 108 -0.73 -21.86 3.70
CA GLU A 108 -0.73 -22.72 2.50
C GLU A 108 -1.87 -22.42 1.52
N ARG A 109 -2.96 -21.84 2.02
CA ARG A 109 -4.19 -21.65 1.27
C ARG A 109 -4.36 -20.19 0.90
N PHE A 110 -4.67 -19.96 -0.36
CA PHE A 110 -4.97 -18.64 -0.89
C PHE A 110 -6.33 -18.65 -1.57
N ALA A 111 -7.03 -17.53 -1.53
CA ALA A 111 -8.23 -17.34 -2.34
C ALA A 111 -8.35 -15.88 -2.79
N SER A 112 -9.28 -15.63 -3.70
CA SER A 112 -9.64 -14.28 -4.13
C SER A 112 -11.14 -14.07 -4.01
N LYS A 113 -11.55 -12.86 -3.61
CA LYS A 113 -12.96 -12.42 -3.62
C LYS A 113 -13.51 -12.18 -5.03
N SER A 114 -12.62 -11.92 -5.99
CA SER A 114 -12.99 -11.55 -7.36
C SER A 114 -12.04 -12.20 -8.35
N SER A 115 -12.58 -12.69 -9.46
CA SER A 115 -11.79 -13.26 -10.55
C SER A 115 -10.79 -12.27 -11.15
N VAL A 116 -11.05 -10.96 -11.02
CA VAL A 116 -10.16 -9.88 -11.48
C VAL A 116 -8.75 -9.98 -10.87
N TYR A 117 -8.62 -10.46 -9.63
CA TYR A 117 -7.34 -10.57 -8.94
C TYR A 117 -6.67 -11.95 -9.08
N LEU A 118 -7.33 -12.90 -9.74
CA LEU A 118 -6.82 -14.25 -9.87
C LEU A 118 -5.47 -14.30 -10.63
N PRO A 119 -5.27 -13.55 -11.74
CA PRO A 119 -3.98 -13.53 -12.43
C PRO A 119 -2.83 -13.05 -11.52
N GLU A 120 -3.07 -12.03 -10.69
CA GLU A 120 -2.10 -11.53 -9.72
C GLU A 120 -1.73 -12.61 -8.70
N LEU A 121 -2.75 -13.27 -8.14
CA LEU A 121 -2.57 -14.29 -7.12
C LEU A 121 -1.82 -15.52 -7.68
N GLU A 122 -2.15 -15.95 -8.89
CA GLU A 122 -1.45 -17.04 -9.57
C GLU A 122 0.00 -16.68 -9.86
N LEU A 123 0.26 -15.45 -10.31
CA LEU A 123 1.61 -14.92 -10.46
C LEU A 123 2.34 -14.96 -9.13
N PHE A 124 1.71 -14.49 -8.05
CA PHE A 124 2.33 -14.49 -6.72
C PHE A 124 2.77 -15.90 -6.29
N LEU A 125 1.91 -16.90 -6.42
CA LEU A 125 2.28 -18.29 -6.10
C LEU A 125 3.39 -18.83 -6.99
N GLY A 126 3.39 -18.47 -8.28
CA GLY A 126 4.46 -18.82 -9.21
C GLY A 126 5.82 -18.22 -8.81
N GLU A 127 5.82 -16.95 -8.39
CA GLU A 127 7.03 -16.26 -7.92
C GLU A 127 7.52 -16.79 -6.56
N MET A 128 6.62 -17.17 -5.65
CA MET A 128 6.97 -17.87 -4.42
C MET A 128 7.66 -19.21 -4.70
N ALA A 129 7.11 -20.00 -5.63
CA ALA A 129 7.70 -21.28 -6.04
C ALA A 129 9.07 -21.09 -6.69
N ALA A 130 9.25 -20.04 -7.50
CA ALA A 130 10.54 -19.69 -8.10
C ALA A 130 11.61 -19.32 -7.05
N LEU A 131 11.19 -18.81 -5.89
CA LEU A 131 12.04 -18.55 -4.71
C LEU A 131 12.24 -19.79 -3.82
N GLY A 132 11.67 -20.94 -4.19
CA GLY A 132 11.75 -22.19 -3.42
C GLY A 132 10.70 -22.32 -2.30
N VAL A 133 9.76 -21.38 -2.20
CA VAL A 133 8.65 -21.42 -1.23
C VAL A 133 7.48 -22.17 -1.86
N ASN A 134 7.41 -23.47 -1.58
CA ASN A 134 6.49 -24.42 -2.22
C ASN A 134 5.33 -24.83 -1.30
N GLY A 135 4.32 -25.49 -1.87
CA GLY A 135 3.19 -26.08 -1.11
C GLY A 135 1.96 -25.17 -0.99
N HIS A 136 1.99 -24.00 -1.63
CA HIS A 136 0.87 -23.07 -1.64
C HIS A 136 -0.08 -23.32 -2.81
N ARG A 137 -1.37 -23.08 -2.59
CA ARG A 137 -2.41 -23.28 -3.62
C ARG A 137 -3.54 -22.28 -3.53
N VAL A 138 -4.10 -21.95 -4.69
CA VAL A 138 -5.40 -21.26 -4.77
C VAL A 138 -6.52 -22.26 -4.50
N CYS A 139 -7.47 -21.89 -3.65
CA CYS A 139 -8.69 -22.64 -3.41
C CYS A 139 -9.91 -21.72 -3.43
N GLU A 140 -11.10 -22.31 -3.46
CA GLU A 140 -12.34 -21.55 -3.29
C GLU A 140 -12.39 -20.91 -1.90
N TRP A 141 -12.90 -19.67 -1.85
CA TRP A 141 -13.07 -18.97 -0.59
C TRP A 141 -14.34 -19.46 0.12
N ASN A 142 -14.16 -20.08 1.29
CA ASN A 142 -15.24 -20.40 2.21
C ASN A 142 -14.97 -19.76 3.58
N SER A 143 -15.84 -18.83 3.99
CA SER A 143 -15.69 -18.13 5.27
C SER A 143 -15.88 -19.02 6.51
N ASN A 144 -16.50 -20.19 6.35
CA ASN A 144 -16.81 -21.13 7.44
C ASN A 144 -15.71 -22.15 7.70
N ASP A 145 -14.65 -22.16 6.88
CA ASP A 145 -13.46 -22.95 7.14
C ASP A 145 -12.75 -22.44 8.41
N SER A 146 -11.91 -23.26 9.03
CA SER A 146 -11.10 -22.87 10.18
C SER A 146 -9.61 -22.79 9.86
N ASP A 147 -9.19 -23.34 8.72
CA ASP A 147 -7.79 -23.31 8.32
C ASP A 147 -7.36 -21.89 7.93
N PRO A 148 -6.11 -21.49 8.29
CA PRO A 148 -5.56 -20.23 7.84
C PRO A 148 -5.59 -20.07 6.32
N ILE A 149 -6.10 -18.94 5.84
CA ILE A 149 -6.22 -18.62 4.42
C ILE A 149 -5.88 -17.16 4.16
N TYR A 150 -5.07 -16.89 3.15
CA TYR A 150 -4.80 -15.52 2.69
C TYR A 150 -5.75 -15.17 1.55
N VAL A 151 -6.56 -14.12 1.73
CA VAL A 151 -7.61 -13.76 0.79
C VAL A 151 -7.32 -12.42 0.14
N TYR A 152 -7.19 -12.45 -1.18
CA TYR A 152 -7.15 -11.27 -2.03
C TYR A 152 -8.52 -10.62 -2.13
N GLY A 153 -8.55 -9.30 -2.00
CA GLY A 153 -9.77 -8.51 -2.02
C GLY A 153 -10.23 -8.14 -0.60
N ARG A 154 -10.45 -6.84 -0.43
CA ARG A 154 -10.75 -6.13 0.81
C ARG A 154 -11.40 -7.00 1.91
N ILE A 155 -10.63 -7.42 2.91
CA ILE A 155 -11.07 -8.32 3.99
C ILE A 155 -10.38 -8.01 5.33
N GLY A 156 -10.71 -8.79 6.35
CA GLY A 156 -10.05 -8.77 7.65
C GLY A 156 -11.00 -8.20 8.70
N SER A 157 -11.65 -9.11 9.43
CA SER A 157 -12.39 -8.83 10.66
C SER A 157 -11.79 -9.65 11.78
N LYS A 158 -11.83 -9.12 13.01
CA LYS A 158 -11.42 -9.88 14.21
C LYS A 158 -12.25 -11.14 14.43
N ASP A 159 -13.49 -11.15 13.93
CA ASP A 159 -14.42 -12.27 14.05
C ASP A 159 -14.04 -13.47 13.14
N GLN A 160 -13.08 -13.29 12.24
CA GLN A 160 -12.59 -14.31 11.31
C GLN A 160 -11.08 -14.53 11.49
N PRO A 161 -10.64 -15.11 12.63
CA PRO A 161 -9.22 -15.18 12.99
C PRO A 161 -8.35 -15.99 12.02
N HIS A 162 -8.94 -16.91 11.27
CA HIS A 162 -8.24 -17.73 10.27
C HIS A 162 -8.09 -17.02 8.92
N VAL A 163 -8.79 -15.92 8.68
CA VAL A 163 -8.70 -15.16 7.44
C VAL A 163 -7.62 -14.09 7.55
N LEU A 164 -6.67 -14.15 6.63
CA LEU A 164 -5.59 -13.18 6.46
C LEU A 164 -5.85 -12.31 5.22
N PRO A 165 -5.52 -11.01 5.25
CA PRO A 165 -4.97 -10.28 6.40
C PRO A 165 -5.96 -10.15 7.58
N TYR A 166 -5.47 -10.41 8.80
CA TYR A 166 -6.28 -10.36 10.03
C TYR A 166 -6.59 -8.92 10.41
N ASP A 167 -7.85 -8.63 10.80
CA ASP A 167 -8.28 -7.29 11.25
C ASP A 167 -7.96 -6.15 10.26
N GLY A 168 -7.80 -6.51 8.98
CA GLY A 168 -7.39 -5.62 7.90
C GLY A 168 -8.26 -4.38 7.77
N LEU A 169 -9.60 -4.50 7.88
CA LEU A 169 -10.51 -3.37 7.74
C LEU A 169 -10.29 -2.27 8.78
N ARG A 170 -9.99 -2.65 10.04
CA ARG A 170 -9.67 -1.68 11.09
C ARG A 170 -8.30 -1.08 10.85
N LEU A 171 -7.33 -1.89 10.45
CA LEU A 171 -5.95 -1.45 10.19
C LEU A 171 -5.86 -0.48 9.00
N ASP A 172 -6.71 -0.64 7.98
CA ASP A 172 -6.87 0.24 6.81
C ASP A 172 -7.38 1.65 7.13
N ASN A 173 -7.94 1.84 8.32
CA ASN A 173 -8.53 3.13 8.67
C ASN A 173 -7.44 4.21 8.66
N LYS A 174 -7.57 5.18 7.75
CA LYS A 174 -6.58 6.25 7.55
C LYS A 174 -6.35 7.12 8.78
N LEU A 175 -7.28 7.13 9.74
CA LEU A 175 -7.07 7.76 11.04
C LEU A 175 -5.88 7.17 11.78
N ASN A 176 -5.62 5.87 11.65
CA ASN A 176 -4.50 5.20 12.33
C ASN A 176 -3.18 5.88 11.99
N LEU A 177 -2.93 6.13 10.70
CA LEU A 177 -1.73 6.83 10.22
C LEU A 177 -1.68 8.27 10.74
N GLY A 178 -2.82 8.97 10.72
CA GLY A 178 -2.91 10.35 11.20
C GLY A 178 -2.68 10.48 12.70
N LEU A 179 -3.14 9.52 13.51
CA LEU A 179 -2.89 9.48 14.95
C LEU A 179 -1.43 9.16 15.25
N PHE A 180 -0.86 8.16 14.55
CA PHE A 180 0.55 7.79 14.72
C PHE A 180 1.50 8.93 14.33
N ASN A 181 1.20 9.65 13.24
CA ASN A 181 1.97 10.82 12.77
C ASN A 181 2.20 11.88 13.87
N ARG A 182 1.28 12.02 14.83
CA ARG A 182 1.44 13.00 15.93
C ARG A 182 2.55 12.63 16.92
N MET A 183 2.94 11.35 16.97
CA MET A 183 3.95 10.83 17.88
C MET A 183 5.26 10.52 17.15
N TRP A 184 5.18 10.17 15.86
CA TRP A 184 6.33 9.84 15.05
C TRP A 184 7.13 11.09 14.66
N LYS A 185 8.46 11.00 14.77
CA LYS A 185 9.40 12.06 14.37
C LYS A 185 10.60 11.46 13.67
N SER A 186 10.71 11.71 12.38
CA SER A 186 11.85 11.28 11.57
C SER A 186 12.00 12.19 10.36
N ASP A 187 13.24 12.43 9.95
CA ASP A 187 13.56 13.15 8.72
C ASP A 187 13.73 12.22 7.50
N LEU A 188 13.71 10.90 7.73
CA LEU A 188 13.95 9.87 6.72
C LEU A 188 12.64 9.24 6.22
N VAL A 189 11.81 8.79 7.15
CA VAL A 189 10.49 8.21 6.85
C VAL A 189 9.45 9.09 7.52
N LYS A 190 8.77 9.88 6.71
CA LYS A 190 7.84 10.92 7.13
C LYS A 190 6.41 10.49 6.84
N THR A 191 5.50 11.14 7.54
CA THR A 191 4.09 11.17 7.22
C THR A 191 3.69 12.62 7.01
N PRO A 192 2.94 12.96 5.94
CA PRO A 192 2.46 14.34 5.77
C PRO A 192 1.61 14.75 6.98
N GLN A 193 1.52 16.04 7.29
CA GLN A 193 0.67 16.48 8.39
C GLN A 193 -0.77 16.00 8.17
N HIS A 194 -1.37 15.41 9.21
CA HIS A 194 -2.76 14.99 9.20
C HIS A 194 -3.55 15.90 10.14
N TYR A 195 -4.70 16.39 9.67
CA TYR A 195 -5.66 17.11 10.47
C TYR A 195 -6.84 16.19 10.77
N ILE A 196 -7.24 16.14 12.04
CA ILE A 196 -8.27 15.23 12.53
C ILE A 196 -9.27 16.04 13.37
N GLY A 197 -10.57 15.78 13.19
CA GLY A 197 -11.65 16.58 13.77
C GLY A 197 -11.56 16.82 15.27
N ARG A 198 -11.10 15.84 16.07
CA ARG A 198 -10.90 16.02 17.52
C ARG A 198 -9.76 16.95 17.91
N PHE A 199 -8.80 17.23 17.02
CA PHE A 199 -7.63 18.08 17.30
C PHE A 199 -7.65 19.40 16.54
N ASP A 200 -8.17 19.38 15.30
CA ASP A 200 -8.08 20.48 14.36
C ASP A 200 -9.48 20.82 13.85
N SER A 201 -9.95 22.04 14.11
CA SER A 201 -11.26 22.48 13.62
C SER A 201 -11.27 22.64 12.11
N TRP A 202 -12.40 22.38 11.46
CA TRP A 202 -12.56 22.53 10.01
C TRP A 202 -12.11 23.90 9.47
N GLU A 203 -12.33 24.95 10.27
CA GLU A 203 -11.94 26.33 9.96
C GLU A 203 -10.42 26.53 9.97
N ALA A 204 -9.70 25.83 10.85
CA ALA A 204 -8.25 25.95 11.01
C ALA A 204 -7.45 25.19 9.94
N ILE A 205 -8.04 24.17 9.32
CA ILE A 205 -7.37 23.39 8.27
C ILE A 205 -7.09 24.29 7.04
N PRO A 206 -5.87 24.22 6.46
CA PRO A 206 -5.55 24.90 5.21
C PRO A 206 -6.51 24.55 4.07
N ARG A 207 -6.57 25.41 3.05
CA ARG A 207 -7.36 25.11 1.84
C ARG A 207 -6.69 24.05 0.97
N GLU A 208 -5.37 24.04 0.92
CA GLU A 208 -4.55 23.17 0.09
C GLU A 208 -4.23 21.88 0.84
N VAL A 209 -5.19 20.98 0.88
CA VAL A 209 -5.10 19.67 1.53
C VAL A 209 -5.71 18.60 0.64
N VAL A 210 -5.35 17.35 0.87
CA VAL A 210 -6.07 16.19 0.36
C VAL A 210 -7.05 15.73 1.43
N LEU A 211 -8.34 15.67 1.10
CA LEU A 211 -9.35 15.05 1.94
C LEU A 211 -9.50 13.59 1.53
N LYS A 212 -9.41 12.67 2.49
CA LYS A 212 -9.50 11.22 2.25
C LYS A 212 -10.55 10.60 3.17
N PHE A 213 -11.49 9.84 2.62
CA PHE A 213 -12.40 9.05 3.46
C PHE A 213 -11.62 7.92 4.13
N CYS A 214 -11.88 7.73 5.42
CA CYS A 214 -11.18 6.76 6.25
C CYS A 214 -11.38 5.33 5.72
N ASP A 215 -12.56 5.06 5.17
CA ASP A 215 -12.97 3.80 4.55
C ASP A 215 -13.47 4.07 3.12
N LYS A 216 -12.86 3.42 2.11
CA LYS A 216 -13.21 3.60 0.68
C LYS A 216 -14.57 3.00 0.28
N GLY A 217 -15.13 2.12 1.10
CA GLY A 217 -16.42 1.45 0.90
C GLY A 217 -17.47 1.86 1.94
N SER A 218 -17.25 2.99 2.63
CA SER A 218 -18.28 3.54 3.51
C SER A 218 -19.42 4.18 2.71
N ALA A 219 -20.60 4.24 3.32
CA ALA A 219 -21.76 4.93 2.75
C ALA A 219 -21.48 6.41 2.46
N GLU A 220 -20.61 7.06 3.24
CA GLU A 220 -20.17 8.44 3.01
C GLU A 220 -19.35 8.57 1.73
N CYS A 221 -18.43 7.63 1.49
CA CYS A 221 -17.62 7.59 0.28
C CYS A 221 -18.50 7.36 -0.96
N GLU A 222 -19.42 6.38 -0.90
CA GLU A 222 -20.39 6.10 -1.97
C GLU A 222 -21.26 7.33 -2.28
N ARG A 223 -21.76 8.00 -1.24
CA ARG A 223 -22.52 9.24 -1.39
C ARG A 223 -21.71 10.36 -2.02
N ALA A 224 -20.42 10.46 -1.69
CA ALA A 224 -19.52 11.45 -2.28
C ALA A 224 -19.12 11.10 -3.73
N ARG A 225 -19.26 9.82 -4.14
CA ARG A 225 -18.79 9.27 -5.43
C ARG A 225 -17.29 9.42 -5.67
N GLN A 226 -16.53 9.68 -4.61
CA GLN A 226 -15.07 9.84 -4.66
C GLN A 226 -14.50 9.55 -3.27
N SER A 227 -13.40 8.81 -3.21
CA SER A 227 -12.70 8.46 -1.98
C SER A 227 -11.64 9.49 -1.57
N VAL A 228 -11.19 10.31 -2.52
CA VAL A 228 -10.14 11.32 -2.38
C VAL A 228 -10.58 12.61 -3.06
N MET A 229 -10.41 13.75 -2.38
CA MET A 229 -10.70 15.09 -2.91
C MET A 229 -9.49 15.99 -2.70
N PHE A 230 -9.09 16.70 -3.77
CA PHE A 230 -8.07 17.74 -3.65
C PHE A 230 -8.71 19.08 -3.29
N ASN A 231 -8.07 19.76 -2.36
CA ASN A 231 -8.47 21.03 -1.77
C ASN A 231 -9.74 20.93 -0.92
N LYS A 232 -9.75 21.74 0.15
CA LYS A 232 -10.95 21.95 0.95
C LYS A 232 -12.00 22.70 0.12
N PRO A 233 -13.25 22.20 0.02
CA PRO A 233 -14.28 22.85 -0.78
C PRO A 233 -14.57 24.27 -0.27
N SER A 234 -14.69 25.23 -1.20
CA SER A 234 -15.07 26.60 -0.90
C SER A 234 -16.56 26.72 -0.58
N GLY A 235 -16.93 27.42 0.49
CA GLY A 235 -18.31 27.71 0.84
C GLY A 235 -18.97 26.67 1.75
N LYS A 236 -20.31 26.61 1.74
CA LYS A 236 -21.07 25.66 2.56
C LYS A 236 -20.99 24.27 1.93
N ALA A 237 -20.11 23.41 2.46
CA ALA A 237 -20.10 21.98 2.19
C ALA A 237 -20.49 21.20 3.46
N PRO A 238 -21.77 21.24 3.92
CA PRO A 238 -22.15 20.73 5.23
C PRO A 238 -21.91 19.23 5.37
N PHE A 239 -22.01 18.48 4.28
CA PHE A 239 -21.76 17.04 4.28
C PHE A 239 -20.28 16.72 4.57
N ILE A 240 -19.35 17.28 3.79
CA ILE A 240 -17.92 17.06 3.95
C ILE A 240 -17.45 17.52 5.33
N LYS A 241 -17.91 18.70 5.78
CA LYS A 241 -17.61 19.21 7.12
C LYS A 241 -18.13 18.26 8.22
N ARG A 242 -19.33 17.68 8.06
CA ARG A 242 -19.86 16.69 9.01
C ARG A 242 -19.03 15.41 9.02
N CYS A 243 -18.64 14.88 7.85
CA CYS A 243 -17.79 13.70 7.77
C CYS A 243 -16.43 13.93 8.45
N TYR A 244 -15.83 15.11 8.25
CA TYR A 244 -14.60 15.49 8.92
C TYR A 244 -14.78 15.57 10.45
N ASN A 245 -15.83 16.25 10.92
CA ASN A 245 -16.12 16.37 12.35
C ASN A 245 -16.45 15.02 13.01
N ALA A 246 -17.03 14.09 12.25
CA ALA A 246 -17.32 12.72 12.68
C ALA A 246 -16.13 11.76 12.49
N GLU A 247 -15.00 12.26 11.98
CA GLU A 247 -13.77 11.50 11.71
C GLU A 247 -13.95 10.33 10.73
N THR A 248 -14.97 10.38 9.88
CA THR A 248 -15.09 9.50 8.72
C THR A 248 -14.31 10.02 7.50
N LEU A 249 -13.76 11.24 7.63
CA LEU A 249 -12.90 11.90 6.66
C LEU A 249 -11.71 12.54 7.40
N ILE A 250 -10.50 12.37 6.87
CA ILE A 250 -9.30 13.08 7.31
C ILE A 250 -8.90 14.14 6.30
N ALA A 251 -8.14 15.15 6.73
CA ALA A 251 -7.38 16.01 5.84
C ALA A 251 -5.88 15.73 6.02
N GLN A 252 -5.14 15.80 4.91
CA GLN A 252 -3.70 15.54 4.86
C GLN A 252 -3.02 16.63 4.02
N ASP A 253 -1.85 17.11 4.42
CA ASP A 253 -1.05 18.01 3.59
C ASP A 253 -0.75 17.35 2.22
N ILE A 254 -0.75 18.16 1.17
CA ILE A 254 -0.42 17.69 -0.18
C ILE A 254 1.10 17.46 -0.25
N VAL A 255 1.50 16.22 -0.51
CA VAL A 255 2.87 15.91 -0.95
C VAL A 255 2.85 15.73 -2.46
N LEU A 256 3.80 16.38 -3.14
CA LEU A 256 3.93 16.25 -4.58
C LEU A 256 4.78 15.01 -4.90
N PRO A 257 4.37 14.18 -5.86
CA PRO A 257 5.17 13.04 -6.29
C PRO A 257 6.45 13.53 -6.99
N THR A 258 7.54 12.82 -6.77
CA THR A 258 8.73 12.96 -7.61
C THR A 258 8.39 12.60 -9.05
N LYS A 259 9.03 13.29 -10.00
CA LYS A 259 8.79 13.09 -11.42
C LYS A 259 9.96 12.44 -12.11
N GLN A 260 9.66 11.49 -12.99
CA GLN A 260 10.59 10.95 -13.98
C GLN A 260 10.10 11.34 -15.37
N GLY A 261 10.74 12.34 -15.97
CA GLY A 261 10.23 12.97 -17.18
C GLY A 261 8.88 13.63 -16.95
N LYS A 262 7.84 13.14 -17.63
CA LYS A 262 6.45 13.64 -17.50
C LYS A 262 5.58 12.82 -16.54
N ASN A 263 6.09 11.70 -16.03
CA ASN A 263 5.35 10.82 -15.14
C ASN A 263 5.58 11.19 -13.68
N ASN A 264 4.51 11.16 -12.90
CA ASN A 264 4.55 11.14 -11.44
C ASN A 264 4.91 9.73 -10.97
N CYS A 265 5.69 9.65 -9.90
CA CYS A 265 6.18 8.39 -9.34
C CYS A 265 5.62 8.13 -7.93
N GLN A 266 5.25 6.88 -7.68
CA GLN A 266 4.84 6.37 -6.38
C GLN A 266 5.54 5.06 -6.10
N LEU A 267 5.95 4.83 -4.86
CA LEU A 267 6.44 3.53 -4.41
C LEU A 267 5.29 2.76 -3.77
N ILE A 268 5.19 1.49 -4.13
CA ILE A 268 4.38 0.48 -3.47
C ILE A 268 5.34 -0.44 -2.75
N ILE A 269 5.27 -0.47 -1.42
CA ILE A 269 6.15 -1.28 -0.57
C ILE A 269 5.30 -2.30 0.17
N PHE A 270 5.69 -3.56 0.10
CA PHE A 270 5.04 -4.65 0.81
C PHE A 270 5.82 -5.04 2.05
N ALA A 271 5.10 -5.22 3.16
CA ALA A 271 5.69 -5.61 4.43
C ALA A 271 4.87 -6.70 5.12
N ILE A 272 5.57 -7.51 5.92
CA ILE A 272 4.96 -8.49 6.84
C ILE A 272 5.40 -8.11 8.25
N GLY A 273 4.44 -7.74 9.09
CA GLY A 273 4.73 -7.16 10.39
C GLY A 273 5.41 -5.80 10.28
N ASP A 274 6.63 -5.73 10.76
CA ASP A 274 7.49 -4.56 10.68
C ASP A 274 8.58 -4.68 9.62
N GLU A 275 8.65 -5.80 8.88
CA GLU A 275 9.71 -6.06 7.90
C GLU A 275 9.25 -5.68 6.47
N PRO A 276 9.86 -4.65 5.84
CA PRO A 276 9.68 -4.39 4.42
C PRO A 276 10.35 -5.49 3.59
N ILE A 277 9.59 -6.14 2.71
CA ILE A 277 10.05 -7.33 1.97
C ILE A 277 10.43 -7.02 0.53
N THR A 278 9.52 -6.37 -0.19
CA THR A 278 9.64 -6.11 -1.63
C THR A 278 8.75 -4.94 -2.03
N GLY A 279 8.76 -4.57 -3.30
CA GLY A 279 7.85 -3.56 -3.83
C GLY A 279 8.11 -3.26 -5.29
N TYR A 280 7.50 -2.18 -5.76
CA TYR A 280 7.71 -1.65 -7.11
C TYR A 280 7.44 -0.14 -7.14
N VAL A 281 7.86 0.50 -8.21
CA VAL A 281 7.54 1.90 -8.50
C VAL A 281 6.46 1.96 -9.58
N GLN A 282 5.48 2.84 -9.40
CA GLN A 282 4.44 3.16 -10.37
C GLN A 282 4.74 4.48 -11.07
N TYR A 283 4.53 4.53 -12.38
CA TYR A 283 4.69 5.71 -13.22
C TYR A 283 3.38 6.06 -13.92
N SER A 284 2.87 7.27 -13.70
CA SER A 284 1.65 7.74 -14.36
C SER A 284 1.68 9.22 -14.69
N TRP A 285 1.02 9.59 -15.78
CA TRP A 285 0.75 10.98 -16.14
C TRP A 285 -0.25 11.65 -15.18
N SER A 286 -1.08 10.84 -14.52
CA SER A 286 -2.10 11.28 -13.57
C SER A 286 -1.51 11.63 -12.21
N LYS A 287 -2.15 12.57 -11.51
CA LYS A 287 -1.79 12.89 -10.11
C LYS A 287 -2.18 11.78 -9.14
N ILE A 288 -3.31 11.12 -9.40
CA ILE A 288 -3.70 9.88 -8.71
C ILE A 288 -3.15 8.73 -9.54
N ILE A 289 -2.28 7.94 -8.94
CA ILE A 289 -1.61 6.81 -9.59
C ILE A 289 -2.42 5.56 -9.22
N ASN A 290 -2.85 4.82 -10.23
CA ASN A 290 -3.69 3.62 -10.10
C ASN A 290 -2.97 2.42 -10.73
N ASP A 291 -3.53 1.23 -10.57
CA ASP A 291 -2.92 -0.04 -10.97
C ASP A 291 -2.75 -0.22 -12.49
N ASN A 292 -3.40 0.63 -13.31
CA ASN A 292 -3.19 0.69 -14.77
C ASN A 292 -1.98 1.53 -15.21
N SER A 293 -1.08 1.84 -14.26
CA SER A 293 0.16 2.58 -14.50
C SER A 293 1.26 1.70 -15.09
N THR A 294 2.39 2.30 -15.48
CA THR A 294 3.60 1.52 -15.81
C THR A 294 4.36 1.19 -14.54
N HIS A 295 4.79 -0.06 -14.38
CA HIS A 295 5.51 -0.54 -13.20
C HIS A 295 7.02 -0.71 -13.45
N GLY A 296 7.84 -0.36 -12.47
CA GLY A 296 9.28 -0.60 -12.50
C GLY A 296 9.79 -1.21 -11.19
N PRO A 297 11.00 -1.75 -11.18
CA PRO A 297 11.53 -2.47 -10.03
C PRO A 297 11.84 -1.54 -8.83
N LEU A 298 11.72 -2.07 -7.62
CA LEU A 298 12.15 -1.43 -6.39
C LEU A 298 13.15 -2.33 -5.66
N ARG A 299 14.35 -1.80 -5.37
CA ARG A 299 15.34 -2.49 -4.52
C ARG A 299 15.35 -1.88 -3.13
N LEU A 300 15.09 -2.71 -2.12
CA LEU A 300 15.30 -2.40 -0.70
C LEU A 300 16.72 -2.85 -0.33
N SER A 301 17.61 -1.91 0.01
CA SER A 301 18.99 -2.24 0.41
C SER A 301 19.12 -2.40 1.92
#